data_AF-A0A395SCI5-F1
#
_entry.id   AF-A0A395SCI5-F1
#
_cell.length_a   1.000
_cell.length_b   1.000
_cell.length_c   1.000
_cell.angle_alpha   90.00
_cell.angle_beta   90.00
_cell.angle_gamma   90.00
#
_symmetry.space_group_name_H-M   'P 1'
#
loop_
_entity.id
_entity.type
_entity.pdbx_description
1 polymer ?
#
loop_
_entity_poly.entity_id
_entity_poly.type
_entity_poly.pdbx_seq_one_letter_code
_entity_poly.pdbx_strand_id
1 'polypeptide(L)'
;MIKIGRHLPPKSSTNPRPSKRQKITTTDPSREPRLCTSPSLLPVADHTPSSPSSKPGKSPKPAPPSFTEVDSLRKQAEPYRLAVAELPIHLLDSSWSRSSNKPLDRNHSAHLCRSFQNGGLARRAEQHYIQVSCSAAAVEKMIINALPDTDTDQSHIQDQRQHVLSFRNWAGFIDERPELMAGQHRIEALRDYVKHVF
;
A
#
# COMPACT_ATOMS: atom_id res chain seq x y z
N MET A 1 -6.59 24.04 -17.74
CA MET A 1 -5.72 25.23 -17.90
C MET A 1 -4.65 25.16 -16.81
N ILE A 2 -3.42 24.71 -17.13
CA ILE A 2 -2.39 24.41 -16.13
C ILE A 2 -1.24 25.40 -16.32
N LYS A 3 -0.95 26.18 -15.27
CA LYS A 3 0.20 27.11 -15.19
C LYS A 3 1.42 26.34 -14.68
N ILE A 4 2.54 26.41 -15.41
CA ILE A 4 3.82 25.83 -15.02
C ILE A 4 4.64 26.93 -14.33
N GLY A 5 4.85 26.76 -13.02
CA GLY A 5 5.72 27.62 -12.21
C GLY A 5 7.21 27.26 -12.40
N ARG A 6 8.06 28.29 -12.44
CA ARG A 6 9.48 28.22 -12.80
C ARG A 6 10.34 27.51 -11.75
N HIS A 7 11.40 26.86 -12.25
CA HIS A 7 12.52 26.27 -11.55
C HIS A 7 13.26 27.24 -10.61
N LEU A 8 13.68 26.74 -9.44
CA LEU A 8 14.78 27.31 -8.64
C LEU A 8 15.89 26.24 -8.50
N PRO A 9 17.18 26.63 -8.53
CA PRO A 9 18.31 25.71 -8.43
C PRO A 9 18.61 25.27 -6.99
N PRO A 10 19.34 24.16 -6.78
CA PRO A 10 19.58 23.59 -5.47
C PRO A 10 20.69 24.35 -4.73
N LYS A 11 20.47 24.63 -3.44
CA LYS A 11 21.54 25.08 -2.53
C LYS A 11 22.25 23.87 -1.94
N SER A 12 23.51 23.71 -2.32
CA SER A 12 24.50 22.86 -1.63
C SER A 12 24.82 23.45 -0.26
N SER A 13 24.71 22.63 0.79
CA SER A 13 25.34 22.91 2.09
C SER A 13 25.81 21.60 2.70
N THR A 14 27.11 21.37 2.54
CA THR A 14 27.91 20.39 3.27
C THR A 14 28.33 21.01 4.59
N ASN A 15 28.10 20.34 5.72
CA ASN A 15 29.04 20.30 6.86
C ASN A 15 28.64 19.25 7.90
N PRO A 16 29.60 18.77 8.73
CA PRO A 16 29.61 17.41 9.24
C PRO A 16 29.17 17.28 10.71
N ARG A 17 28.95 16.01 11.06
CA ARG A 17 28.68 15.40 12.38
C ARG A 17 29.65 15.84 13.49
N PRO A 18 29.20 15.77 14.76
CA PRO A 18 30.01 15.17 15.81
C PRO A 18 29.30 14.01 16.53
N SER A 19 30.14 13.09 17.02
CA SER A 19 29.79 11.79 17.61
C SER A 19 29.75 11.81 19.14
N LYS A 20 29.09 10.77 19.69
CA LYS A 20 29.25 10.11 21.03
C LYS A 20 28.27 10.52 22.14
N ARG A 21 27.47 9.53 22.60
CA ARG A 21 27.53 8.99 23.97
C ARG A 21 26.85 7.60 24.05
N GLN A 22 27.52 6.66 24.73
CA GLN A 22 27.10 5.28 25.02
C GLN A 22 26.36 5.17 26.37
N LYS A 23 25.90 3.93 26.68
CA LYS A 23 25.58 3.29 27.99
C LYS A 23 24.10 3.41 28.46
N ILE A 24 23.37 2.39 28.98
CA ILE A 24 23.60 1.00 29.46
C ILE A 24 22.27 0.20 29.38
N THR A 25 22.36 -1.10 29.12
CA THR A 25 21.43 -2.23 29.41
C THR A 25 21.00 -2.31 30.89
N THR A 26 19.80 -2.83 31.21
CA THR A 26 19.54 -3.81 32.31
C THR A 26 18.16 -4.47 32.13
N THR A 27 18.13 -5.76 32.42
CA THR A 27 17.15 -6.83 32.20
C THR A 27 15.97 -6.87 33.20
N ASP A 28 14.85 -7.42 32.72
CA ASP A 28 13.61 -8.02 33.33
C ASP A 28 13.89 -8.93 34.58
N PRO A 29 12.93 -9.54 35.35
CA PRO A 29 11.50 -9.76 35.05
C PRO A 29 10.43 -9.80 36.19
N SER A 30 9.16 -9.85 35.75
CA SER A 30 8.00 -10.63 36.26
C SER A 30 7.42 -10.38 37.67
N ARG A 31 6.13 -9.98 37.73
CA ARG A 31 5.10 -10.60 38.59
C ARG A 31 3.67 -10.08 38.32
N GLU A 32 2.78 -11.00 37.97
CA GLU A 32 1.33 -10.97 38.22
C GLU A 32 1.00 -12.22 39.09
N PRO A 33 -0.25 -12.55 39.45
CA PRO A 33 -1.49 -11.78 39.63
C PRO A 33 -2.18 -12.12 40.97
N ARG A 34 -3.19 -11.36 41.48
CA ARG A 34 -4.28 -11.91 42.33
C ARG A 34 -5.59 -11.11 42.25
N LEU A 35 -6.67 -11.91 42.23
CA LEU A 35 -8.11 -11.64 42.06
C LEU A 35 -8.87 -11.31 43.37
N CYS A 36 -10.14 -10.92 43.18
CA CYS A 36 -11.31 -10.98 44.09
C CYS A 36 -11.33 -9.89 45.21
N THR A 37 -12.44 -9.27 45.59
CA THR A 37 -13.81 -9.80 45.79
C THR A 37 -14.78 -8.61 45.98
N SER A 38 -16.02 -8.68 45.48
CA SER A 38 -17.15 -7.87 45.98
C SER A 38 -17.76 -8.52 47.22
N PRO A 39 -18.47 -7.77 48.07
CA PRO A 39 -19.91 -8.03 48.18
C PRO A 39 -20.78 -6.78 48.41
N SER A 40 -22.08 -7.06 48.40
CA SER A 40 -23.24 -6.22 48.13
C SER A 40 -24.01 -5.80 49.42
N LEU A 41 -25.06 -4.98 49.20
CA LEU A 41 -26.31 -4.80 49.97
C LEU A 41 -26.49 -3.54 50.86
N LEU A 42 -27.55 -2.79 50.52
CA LEU A 42 -28.23 -1.70 51.26
C LEU A 42 -29.15 -2.27 52.37
N PRO A 43 -29.69 -1.44 53.32
CA PRO A 43 -31.00 -0.79 53.09
C PRO A 43 -31.28 0.58 53.79
N VAL A 44 -32.04 1.42 53.08
CA VAL A 44 -33.22 2.29 53.42
C VAL A 44 -33.35 2.96 54.81
N ALA A 45 -33.44 4.30 54.86
CA ALA A 45 -34.67 5.08 55.18
C ALA A 45 -34.39 6.60 55.44
N ASP A 46 -35.08 7.43 54.65
CA ASP A 46 -35.60 8.80 54.82
C ASP A 46 -34.90 9.89 55.67
N HIS A 47 -34.70 11.06 55.04
CA HIS A 47 -35.39 12.34 55.35
C HIS A 47 -34.93 13.43 54.35
N THR A 48 -35.82 13.86 53.44
CA THR A 48 -35.75 15.11 52.66
C THR A 48 -36.17 16.30 53.57
N PRO A 49 -35.95 17.60 53.23
CA PRO A 49 -35.32 18.17 52.04
C PRO A 49 -34.31 19.30 52.32
N SER A 50 -33.38 19.51 51.41
CA SER A 50 -32.70 20.81 51.26
C SER A 50 -32.27 20.94 49.81
N SER A 51 -32.97 21.78 49.06
CA SER A 51 -32.47 22.31 47.80
C SER A 51 -31.16 23.04 48.06
N PRO A 52 -30.12 22.80 47.25
CA PRO A 52 -29.46 23.98 46.73
C PRO A 52 -29.10 23.85 45.25
N SER A 53 -29.25 24.99 44.60
CA SER A 53 -28.38 25.46 43.53
C SER A 53 -28.53 24.75 42.18
N SER A 54 -29.22 25.45 41.29
CA SER A 54 -29.11 25.36 39.85
C SER A 54 -27.64 25.40 39.42
N LYS A 55 -27.01 24.23 39.30
CA LYS A 55 -25.74 24.10 38.58
C LYS A 55 -26.04 24.23 37.09
N PRO A 56 -25.31 25.07 36.34
CA PRO A 56 -25.45 25.11 34.90
C PRO A 56 -25.13 23.72 34.34
N GLY A 57 -26.08 23.18 33.57
CA GLY A 57 -25.95 21.89 32.92
C GLY A 57 -24.65 21.84 32.12
N LYS A 58 -23.77 20.90 32.49
CA LYS A 58 -22.58 20.59 31.73
C LYS A 58 -23.06 20.15 30.34
N SER A 59 -22.76 20.95 29.32
CA SER A 59 -23.04 20.58 27.93
C SER A 59 -22.49 19.17 27.68
N PRO A 60 -23.27 18.27 27.06
CA PRO A 60 -22.79 16.93 26.74
C PRO A 60 -21.48 17.05 25.97
N LYS A 61 -20.43 16.44 26.50
CA LYS A 61 -19.14 16.36 25.81
C LYS A 61 -19.41 15.72 24.44
N PRO A 62 -18.96 16.32 23.32
CA PRO A 62 -19.21 15.75 22.01
C PRO A 62 -18.68 14.32 22.00
N ALA A 63 -19.52 13.40 21.52
CA ALA A 63 -19.13 12.01 21.39
C ALA A 63 -17.83 11.95 20.56
N PRO A 64 -16.85 11.11 20.97
CA PRO A 64 -15.63 10.97 20.21
C PRO A 64 -15.98 10.61 18.75
N PRO A 65 -15.22 11.14 17.77
CA PRO A 65 -15.49 10.87 16.36
C PRO A 65 -15.52 9.35 16.16
N SER A 66 -16.63 8.85 15.65
CA SER A 66 -16.78 7.44 15.33
C SER A 66 -15.73 7.07 14.29
N PHE A 67 -15.02 5.98 14.54
CA PHE A 67 -14.10 5.41 13.56
C PHE A 67 -14.90 4.94 12.34
N THR A 68 -14.61 5.50 11.17
CA THR A 68 -15.18 5.05 9.90
C THR A 68 -14.23 4.05 9.29
N GLU A 69 -14.68 2.80 9.20
CA GLU A 69 -13.96 1.78 8.44
C GLU A 69 -14.09 2.09 6.95
N VAL A 70 -12.96 2.20 6.25
CA VAL A 70 -12.91 2.55 4.82
C VAL A 70 -12.18 1.45 4.08
N ASP A 71 -12.62 1.17 2.86
CA ASP A 71 -11.97 0.23 1.96
C ASP A 71 -10.50 0.59 1.71
N SER A 72 -9.67 -0.45 1.54
CA SER A 72 -8.27 -0.27 1.16
C SER A 72 -8.14 0.52 -0.15
N LEU A 73 -7.04 1.29 -0.30
CA LEU A 73 -6.75 2.04 -1.54
C LEU A 73 -6.82 1.16 -2.80
N ARG A 74 -6.44 -0.11 -2.69
CA ARG A 74 -6.54 -1.08 -3.81
C ARG A 74 -7.99 -1.34 -4.22
N LYS A 75 -8.90 -1.51 -3.25
CA LYS A 75 -10.34 -1.69 -3.51
C LYS A 75 -10.94 -0.41 -4.08
N GLN A 76 -10.57 0.74 -3.52
CA GLN A 76 -11.04 2.04 -4.03
C GLN A 76 -10.56 2.32 -5.46
N ALA A 77 -9.39 1.80 -5.86
CA ALA A 77 -8.84 1.95 -7.20
C ALA A 77 -9.34 0.91 -8.21
N GLU A 78 -10.09 -0.11 -7.77
CA GLU A 78 -10.60 -1.19 -8.63
C GLU A 78 -11.38 -0.67 -9.87
N PRO A 79 -12.26 0.36 -9.76
CA PRO A 79 -13.00 0.87 -10.91
C PRO A 79 -12.12 1.40 -12.04
N TYR A 80 -10.91 1.87 -11.69
CA TYR A 80 -9.92 2.44 -12.60
C TYR A 80 -8.91 1.42 -13.13
N ARG A 81 -9.02 0.14 -12.71
CA ARG A 81 -8.15 -0.93 -13.21
C ARG A 81 -8.45 -1.18 -14.69
N LEU A 82 -7.44 -1.02 -15.52
CA LEU A 82 -7.53 -1.26 -16.96
C LEU A 82 -7.54 -2.76 -17.29
N ALA A 83 -6.60 -3.52 -16.71
CA ALA A 83 -6.47 -4.95 -16.93
C ALA A 83 -5.63 -5.62 -15.82
N VAL A 84 -5.65 -6.95 -15.78
CA VAL A 84 -4.65 -7.79 -15.10
C VAL A 84 -3.90 -8.56 -16.18
N ALA A 85 -2.58 -8.47 -16.21
CA ALA A 85 -1.80 -9.07 -17.29
C ALA A 85 -0.41 -9.56 -16.86
N GLU A 86 0.10 -10.55 -17.58
CA GLU A 86 1.52 -10.91 -17.56
C GLU A 86 2.32 -9.92 -18.40
N LEU A 87 3.22 -9.17 -17.76
CA LEU A 87 4.06 -8.16 -18.40
C LEU A 87 5.56 -8.45 -18.14
N PRO A 88 6.43 -8.39 -19.16
CA PRO A 88 7.86 -8.60 -18.97
C PRO A 88 8.49 -7.54 -18.04
N ILE A 89 9.17 -8.00 -16.99
CA ILE A 89 9.74 -7.14 -15.94
C ILE A 89 10.78 -6.14 -16.47
N HIS A 90 11.51 -6.49 -17.54
CA HIS A 90 12.53 -5.63 -18.13
C HIS A 90 11.94 -4.42 -18.87
N LEU A 91 10.64 -4.43 -19.18
CA LEU A 91 9.94 -3.31 -19.83
C LEU A 91 9.47 -2.25 -18.84
N LEU A 92 9.39 -2.60 -17.55
CA LEU A 92 8.94 -1.70 -16.50
C LEU A 92 9.95 -0.58 -16.27
N ASP A 93 9.43 0.62 -16.04
CA ASP A 93 10.19 1.78 -15.59
C ASP A 93 9.99 1.98 -14.08
N SER A 94 11.08 2.22 -13.35
CA SER A 94 11.02 2.50 -11.91
C SER A 94 10.97 3.99 -11.60
N SER A 95 11.23 4.84 -12.61
CA SER A 95 11.04 6.27 -12.55
C SER A 95 9.57 6.63 -12.77
N TRP A 96 9.07 7.62 -12.04
CA TRP A 96 7.68 8.07 -12.13
C TRP A 96 7.66 9.45 -12.76
N SER A 97 6.78 9.68 -13.73
CA SER A 97 6.67 10.99 -14.39
C SER A 97 6.01 12.05 -13.49
N ARG A 98 5.14 11.62 -12.56
CA ARG A 98 4.30 12.52 -11.74
C ARG A 98 4.71 12.62 -10.27
N SER A 99 5.70 11.85 -9.81
CA SER A 99 6.04 11.72 -8.38
C SER A 99 7.42 11.07 -8.19
N SER A 100 7.83 10.85 -6.94
CA SER A 100 8.98 10.00 -6.60
C SER A 100 8.49 8.64 -6.09
N ASN A 101 9.11 7.56 -6.57
CA ASN A 101 8.92 6.24 -5.98
C ASN A 101 9.55 6.18 -4.57
N LYS A 102 9.10 5.24 -3.73
CA LYS A 102 9.74 5.02 -2.42
C LYS A 102 11.20 4.62 -2.63
N PRO A 103 12.13 5.03 -1.74
CA PRO A 103 13.48 4.50 -1.81
C PRO A 103 13.44 2.98 -1.64
N LEU A 104 14.31 2.32 -2.40
CA LEU A 104 14.47 0.88 -2.30
C LEU A 104 15.14 0.53 -0.97
N ASP A 105 14.52 -0.37 -0.21
CA ASP A 105 15.09 -0.91 1.03
C ASP A 105 15.80 -2.23 0.69
N ARG A 106 17.13 -2.19 0.76
CA ARG A 106 18.00 -3.32 0.43
C ARG A 106 17.85 -4.49 1.41
N ASN A 107 17.56 -4.22 2.68
CA ASN A 107 17.34 -5.27 3.67
C ASN A 107 16.03 -5.99 3.38
N HIS A 108 14.99 -5.23 3.04
CA HIS A 108 13.71 -5.79 2.67
C HIS A 108 13.79 -6.59 1.35
N SER A 109 14.48 -6.08 0.33
CA SER A 109 14.66 -6.84 -0.92
C SER A 109 15.50 -8.11 -0.72
N ALA A 110 16.55 -8.07 0.10
CA ALA A 110 17.34 -9.26 0.44
C ALA A 110 16.53 -10.30 1.22
N HIS A 111 15.64 -9.85 2.13
CA HIS A 111 14.71 -10.73 2.81
C HIS A 111 13.75 -11.40 1.81
N LEU A 112 13.15 -10.64 0.90
CA LEU A 112 12.28 -11.18 -0.15
C LEU A 112 13.01 -12.17 -1.08
N CYS A 113 14.26 -11.87 -1.45
CA CYS A 113 15.08 -12.74 -2.29
C CYS A 113 15.32 -14.10 -1.61
N ARG A 114 15.68 -14.10 -0.32
CA ARG A 114 15.78 -15.34 0.48
C ARG A 114 14.45 -16.09 0.54
N SER A 115 13.34 -15.39 0.71
CA SER A 115 12.01 -16.01 0.68
C SER A 115 11.72 -16.68 -0.67
N PHE A 116 12.16 -16.09 -1.79
CA PHE A 116 12.03 -16.70 -3.11
C PHE A 116 12.89 -17.96 -3.27
N GLN A 117 14.13 -17.94 -2.76
CA GLN A 117 15.01 -19.10 -2.74
C GLN A 117 14.41 -20.28 -1.96
N ASN A 118 13.65 -19.99 -0.90
CA ASN A 118 13.01 -20.99 -0.05
C ASN A 118 11.61 -21.43 -0.55
N GLY A 119 11.23 -21.10 -1.79
CA GLY A 119 9.94 -21.50 -2.38
C GLY A 119 8.76 -20.56 -2.09
N GLY A 120 9.00 -19.40 -1.45
CA GLY A 120 7.98 -18.37 -1.16
C GLY A 120 7.52 -17.54 -2.37
N LEU A 121 7.63 -18.08 -3.59
CA LEU A 121 7.39 -17.36 -4.84
C LEU A 121 5.95 -17.57 -5.34
N ALA A 122 4.95 -17.19 -4.54
CA ALA A 122 3.54 -17.27 -4.94
C ALA A 122 3.13 -16.15 -5.92
N ARG A 123 3.71 -16.09 -7.12
CA ARG A 123 3.53 -14.98 -8.09
C ARG A 123 2.09 -14.79 -8.56
N ARG A 124 1.29 -15.87 -8.56
CA ARG A 124 -0.11 -15.88 -8.99
C ARG A 124 -1.09 -15.40 -7.93
N ALA A 125 -0.65 -15.22 -6.69
CA ALA A 125 -1.53 -14.73 -5.64
C ALA A 125 -1.81 -13.24 -5.87
N GLU A 126 -3.07 -12.81 -5.77
CA GLU A 126 -3.42 -11.42 -6.08
C GLU A 126 -2.73 -10.40 -5.17
N GLN A 127 -2.49 -10.74 -3.91
CA GLN A 127 -1.72 -9.91 -2.98
C GLN A 127 -0.27 -9.65 -3.46
N HIS A 128 0.20 -10.43 -4.43
CA HIS A 128 1.55 -10.40 -4.97
C HIS A 128 1.64 -9.72 -6.33
N TYR A 129 0.52 -9.27 -6.88
CA TYR A 129 0.50 -8.50 -8.11
C TYR A 129 1.23 -7.17 -7.95
N ILE A 130 1.94 -6.82 -9.01
CA ILE A 130 2.64 -5.57 -9.16
C ILE A 130 1.67 -4.57 -9.77
N GLN A 131 1.66 -3.34 -9.26
CA GLN A 131 0.82 -2.28 -9.82
C GLN A 131 1.69 -1.41 -10.72
N VAL A 132 1.16 -1.12 -11.91
CA VAL A 132 1.80 -0.29 -12.92
C VAL A 132 0.83 0.74 -13.43
N SER A 133 1.32 1.90 -13.84
CA SER A 133 0.54 2.89 -14.59
C SER A 133 0.97 2.90 -16.05
N CYS A 134 0.00 2.95 -16.93
CA CYS A 134 0.18 3.13 -18.36
C CYS A 134 -1.04 3.82 -18.96
N SER A 135 -0.96 4.23 -20.21
CA SER A 135 -2.10 4.80 -20.93
C SER A 135 -3.19 3.76 -21.20
N ALA A 136 -4.46 4.18 -21.13
CA ALA A 136 -5.60 3.34 -21.51
C ALA A 136 -5.51 2.89 -22.98
N ALA A 137 -5.10 3.81 -23.86
CA ALA A 137 -4.90 3.54 -25.28
C ALA A 137 -3.86 2.42 -25.54
N ALA A 138 -2.79 2.34 -24.74
CA ALA A 138 -1.82 1.26 -24.87
C ALA A 138 -2.42 -0.10 -24.50
N VAL A 139 -3.22 -0.16 -23.45
CA VAL A 139 -3.90 -1.39 -23.02
C VAL A 139 -4.95 -1.82 -24.06
N GLU A 140 -5.76 -0.89 -24.57
CA GLU A 140 -6.73 -1.16 -25.63
C GLU A 140 -6.08 -1.69 -26.90
N LYS A 141 -4.98 -1.07 -27.34
CA LYS A 141 -4.20 -1.55 -28.50
C LYS A 141 -3.65 -2.96 -28.28
N MET A 142 -3.19 -3.28 -27.07
CA MET A 142 -2.77 -4.65 -26.74
C MET A 142 -3.92 -5.64 -26.75
N ILE A 143 -5.08 -5.26 -26.24
CA ILE A 143 -6.28 -6.12 -26.24
C ILE A 143 -6.73 -6.41 -27.67
N ILE A 144 -6.82 -5.40 -28.53
CA ILE A 144 -7.20 -5.55 -29.95
C ILE A 144 -6.21 -6.46 -30.69
N ASN A 145 -4.90 -6.25 -30.49
CA ASN A 145 -3.88 -7.03 -31.18
C ASN A 145 -3.73 -8.46 -30.63
N ALA A 146 -4.20 -8.73 -29.42
CA ALA A 146 -4.16 -10.06 -28.82
C ALA A 146 -5.30 -10.98 -29.31
N LEU A 147 -6.32 -10.43 -29.98
CA LEU A 147 -7.53 -11.13 -30.41
C LEU A 147 -7.73 -10.94 -31.92
N PRO A 148 -7.19 -11.84 -32.77
CA PRO A 148 -7.61 -11.92 -34.16
C PRO A 148 -9.00 -12.57 -34.22
N ASP A 149 -9.96 -11.90 -34.87
CA ASP A 149 -11.26 -12.44 -35.33
C ASP A 149 -12.38 -12.78 -34.32
N THR A 150 -12.84 -11.81 -33.53
CA THR A 150 -14.25 -11.83 -33.11
C THR A 150 -14.85 -10.44 -33.24
N ASP A 151 -15.93 -10.33 -34.03
CA ASP A 151 -16.76 -9.13 -34.17
C ASP A 151 -16.93 -8.43 -32.81
N THR A 152 -16.47 -7.19 -32.76
CA THR A 152 -16.24 -6.43 -31.53
C THR A 152 -17.58 -6.02 -30.91
N ASP A 153 -18.20 -6.92 -30.18
CA ASP A 153 -19.24 -6.56 -29.23
C ASP A 153 -18.58 -6.02 -27.96
N GLN A 154 -18.85 -4.75 -27.65
CA GLN A 154 -18.28 -3.99 -26.54
C GLN A 154 -18.48 -4.65 -25.16
N SER A 155 -19.39 -5.64 -25.07
CA SER A 155 -19.68 -6.43 -23.88
C SER A 155 -18.50 -7.29 -23.42
N HIS A 156 -17.60 -7.68 -24.32
CA HIS A 156 -16.46 -8.54 -24.00
C HIS A 156 -15.37 -7.82 -23.18
N ILE A 157 -15.32 -6.48 -23.20
CA ILE A 157 -14.29 -5.69 -22.49
C ILE A 157 -14.49 -5.76 -20.97
N GLN A 158 -15.73 -5.89 -20.48
CA GLN A 158 -15.99 -6.03 -19.04
C GLN A 158 -15.59 -7.39 -18.49
N ASP A 159 -15.79 -8.47 -19.25
CA ASP A 159 -15.41 -9.83 -18.85
C ASP A 159 -13.88 -10.01 -18.80
N GLN A 160 -13.15 -9.26 -19.62
CA GLN A 160 -11.69 -9.27 -19.66
C GLN A 160 -11.02 -8.71 -18.40
N ARG A 161 -11.72 -7.92 -17.56
CA ARG A 161 -11.18 -7.49 -16.26
C ARG A 161 -11.00 -8.65 -15.27
N GLN A 162 -11.63 -9.79 -15.54
CA GLN A 162 -11.59 -10.98 -14.70
C GLN A 162 -10.50 -11.98 -15.13
N HIS A 163 -10.00 -11.90 -16.38
CA HIS A 163 -8.98 -12.80 -16.89
C HIS A 163 -7.57 -12.18 -16.85
N VAL A 164 -6.55 -13.03 -16.69
CA VAL A 164 -5.14 -12.61 -16.81
C VAL A 164 -4.74 -12.58 -18.28
N LEU A 165 -4.54 -11.39 -18.84
CA LEU A 165 -4.12 -11.20 -20.23
C LEU A 165 -2.61 -11.48 -20.41
N SER A 166 -2.18 -11.76 -21.63
CA SER A 166 -0.76 -11.94 -21.96
C SER A 166 -0.23 -10.71 -22.69
N PHE A 167 0.56 -9.88 -22.00
CA PHE A 167 1.19 -8.68 -22.57
C PHE A 167 2.69 -8.90 -22.84
N ARG A 168 3.09 -10.14 -23.14
CA ARG A 168 4.50 -10.49 -23.40
C ARG A 168 5.11 -9.74 -24.60
N ASN A 169 4.29 -9.40 -25.58
CA ASN A 169 4.70 -8.70 -26.80
C ASN A 169 4.55 -7.17 -26.71
N TRP A 170 4.42 -6.61 -25.51
CA TRP A 170 4.17 -5.18 -25.29
C TRP A 170 5.09 -4.28 -26.11
N ALA A 171 6.41 -4.52 -26.06
CA ALA A 171 7.41 -3.72 -26.79
C ALA A 171 7.32 -3.83 -28.33
N GLY A 172 6.58 -4.80 -28.87
CA GLY A 172 6.35 -4.93 -30.32
C GLY A 172 5.19 -4.06 -30.82
N PHE A 173 4.30 -3.63 -29.93
CA PHE A 173 3.10 -2.87 -30.28
C PHE A 173 3.04 -1.47 -29.66
N ILE A 174 3.73 -1.28 -28.54
CA ILE A 174 3.63 -0.11 -27.69
C ILE A 174 5.02 0.46 -27.39
N ASP A 175 5.22 1.74 -27.72
CA ASP A 175 6.47 2.48 -27.45
C ASP A 175 6.52 3.09 -26.03
N GLU A 176 5.44 2.94 -25.26
CA GLU A 176 5.34 3.36 -23.85
C GLU A 176 5.97 2.31 -22.93
N ARG A 177 6.67 2.72 -21.87
CA ARG A 177 7.13 1.83 -20.80
C ARG A 177 6.25 2.02 -19.56
N PRO A 178 5.52 0.99 -19.08
CA PRO A 178 4.69 1.12 -17.91
C PRO A 178 5.51 1.48 -16.66
N GLU A 179 5.05 2.49 -15.92
CA GLU A 179 5.71 2.97 -14.71
C GLU A 179 5.29 2.12 -13.49
N LEU A 180 6.26 1.72 -12.68
CA LEU A 180 6.09 0.81 -11.55
C LEU A 180 5.54 1.54 -10.30
N MET A 181 4.24 1.47 -10.06
CA MET A 181 3.58 2.15 -8.95
C MET A 181 3.73 1.42 -7.61
N ALA A 182 3.72 0.09 -7.61
CA ALA A 182 3.91 -0.71 -6.39
C ALA A 182 4.56 -2.05 -6.69
N GLY A 183 5.34 -2.57 -5.73
CA GLY A 183 6.03 -3.85 -5.86
C GLY A 183 7.52 -3.75 -6.22
N GLN A 184 8.13 -2.57 -6.11
CA GLN A 184 9.55 -2.35 -6.41
C GLN A 184 10.50 -3.31 -5.71
N HIS A 185 10.31 -3.56 -4.42
CA HIS A 185 11.19 -4.45 -3.66
C HIS A 185 11.04 -5.90 -4.12
N ARG A 186 9.85 -6.29 -4.59
CA ARG A 186 9.60 -7.62 -5.17
C ARG A 186 10.30 -7.76 -6.51
N ILE A 187 10.25 -6.74 -7.36
CA ILE A 187 10.95 -6.73 -8.64
C ILE A 187 12.45 -6.81 -8.42
N GLU A 188 13.00 -6.00 -7.53
CA GLU A 188 14.44 -6.04 -7.26
C GLU A 188 14.85 -7.39 -6.68
N ALA A 189 14.13 -7.90 -5.69
CA ALA A 189 14.37 -9.23 -5.13
C ALA A 189 14.29 -10.33 -6.20
N LEU A 190 13.38 -10.20 -7.16
CA LEU A 190 13.22 -11.15 -8.26
C LEU A 190 14.38 -11.04 -9.25
N ARG A 191 14.85 -9.83 -9.56
CA ARG A 191 16.05 -9.61 -10.39
C ARG A 191 17.28 -10.23 -9.75
N ASP A 192 17.46 -10.03 -8.45
CA ASP A 192 18.59 -10.61 -7.71
C ASP A 192 18.47 -12.13 -7.60
N TYR A 193 17.27 -12.65 -7.35
CA TYR A 193 17.01 -14.09 -7.36
C TYR A 193 17.40 -14.73 -8.71
N VAL A 194 16.99 -14.14 -9.83
CA VAL A 194 17.31 -14.66 -11.17
C VAL A 194 18.83 -14.71 -11.40
N LYS A 195 19.59 -13.68 -10.99
CA LYS A 195 21.06 -13.66 -11.10
C LYS A 195 21.78 -14.73 -10.27
N HIS A 196 21.12 -15.25 -9.23
CA HIS A 196 21.70 -16.26 -8.34
C HIS A 196 21.29 -17.69 -8.71
N VAL A 197 20.26 -17.86 -9.53
CA VAL A 197 19.70 -19.17 -9.89
C VAL A 197 20.07 -19.57 -11.33
N PHE A 198 20.34 -18.60 -12.20
CA PHE A 198 20.80 -18.78 -13.57
C PHE A 198 22.13 -18.08 -13.78
#